data_AF-A0A523RP87-F1
#
_entry.id   AF-A0A523RP87-F1
#
_cell.length_a   1.000
_cell.length_b   1.000
_cell.length_c   1.000
_cell.angle_alpha   90.00
_cell.angle_beta   90.00
_cell.angle_gamma   90.00
#
_symmetry.space_group_name_H-M   'P 1'
#
loop_
_entity.id
_entity.type
_entity.pdbx_description
1 polymer ?
#
loop_
_entity_poly.entity_id
_entity_poly.type
_entity_poly.pdbx_seq_one_letter_code
_entity_poly.pdbx_strand_id
1 'polypeptide(L)'
;MGFQKKDYFVKEGCLRKEDEKKFHPFVFKVPSGIQEIQISFGYSPGTLKDRQENYQRIKEAVQEYTKEVETEKQRNLILDFLLKKAYPLRNFLTLAVYNAKGNFIGAAHRYRYRENSKPAHYDK
;
A
#
# COMPACT_ATOMS: atom_id res chain seq x y z
N MET A 1 31.02 -21.32 -15.51
CA MET A 1 29.64 -20.89 -15.15
C MET A 1 29.56 -19.38 -15.37
N GLY A 2 28.86 -18.94 -16.42
CA GLY A 2 28.75 -17.52 -16.75
C GLY A 2 27.71 -16.84 -15.86
N PHE A 3 28.09 -15.75 -15.20
CA PHE A 3 27.16 -14.88 -14.51
C PHE A 3 26.22 -14.25 -15.56
N GLN A 4 24.96 -14.69 -15.62
CA GLN A 4 23.94 -13.94 -16.34
C GLN A 4 23.80 -12.59 -15.65
N LYS A 5 24.19 -11.54 -16.37
CA LYS A 5 24.01 -10.15 -15.95
C LYS A 5 22.51 -9.92 -15.79
N LYS A 6 22.04 -9.76 -14.54
CA LYS A 6 20.65 -9.38 -14.27
C LYS A 6 20.54 -7.89 -14.58
N ASP A 7 19.88 -7.54 -15.67
CA ASP A 7 19.53 -6.16 -15.97
C ASP A 7 18.35 -5.76 -15.07
N TYR A 8 18.57 -4.76 -14.22
CA TYR A 8 17.54 -4.22 -13.34
C TYR A 8 16.99 -2.93 -13.94
N PHE A 9 15.68 -2.89 -14.19
CA PHE A 9 14.98 -1.65 -14.54
C PHE A 9 14.41 -1.04 -13.26
N VAL A 10 14.90 0.14 -12.90
CA VAL A 10 14.48 0.86 -11.69
C VAL A 10 13.71 2.11 -12.10
N LYS A 11 12.56 2.33 -11.44
CA LYS A 11 11.85 3.61 -11.46
C LYS A 11 11.48 3.99 -10.05
N GLU A 12 11.59 5.28 -9.77
CA GLU A 12 11.27 5.88 -8.48
C GLU A 12 10.22 6.98 -8.68
N GLY A 13 9.46 7.24 -7.63
CA GLY A 13 8.46 8.30 -7.62
C GLY A 13 8.14 8.72 -6.19
N CYS A 14 7.45 9.85 -6.07
CA CYS A 14 6.98 10.39 -4.80
C CYS A 14 5.45 10.40 -4.81
N LEU A 15 4.84 9.89 -3.74
CA LEU A 15 3.40 9.92 -3.54
C LEU A 15 3.09 10.93 -2.43
N ARG A 16 2.18 11.84 -2.71
CA ARG A 16 1.71 12.89 -1.80
C ARG A 16 0.28 12.61 -1.35
N LYS A 17 -0.22 13.36 -0.37
CA LYS A 17 -1.61 13.22 0.09
C LYS A 17 -2.63 13.41 -1.04
N GLU A 18 -2.34 14.33 -1.96
CA GLU A 18 -3.15 14.60 -3.16
C GLU A 18 -3.19 13.44 -4.16
N ASP A 19 -2.33 12.43 -3.99
CA ASP A 19 -2.27 11.22 -4.80
C ASP A 19 -3.13 10.07 -4.25
N GLU A 20 -3.85 10.33 -3.15
CA GLU A 20 -4.76 9.35 -2.57
C GLU A 20 -5.81 8.90 -3.61
N LYS A 21 -6.02 7.58 -3.71
CA LYS A 21 -6.91 6.91 -4.66
C LYS A 21 -6.58 7.13 -6.15
N LYS A 22 -5.41 7.70 -6.48
CA LYS A 22 -4.95 7.85 -7.86
C LYS A 22 -4.10 6.67 -8.33
N PHE A 23 -4.19 6.38 -9.62
CA PHE A 23 -3.34 5.38 -10.26
C PHE A 23 -2.09 6.05 -10.85
N HIS A 24 -0.91 5.72 -10.32
CA HIS A 24 0.37 6.27 -10.79
C HIS A 24 1.09 5.28 -11.72
N PRO A 25 1.19 5.56 -13.03
CA PRO A 25 1.76 4.61 -13.98
C PRO A 25 3.29 4.63 -13.97
N PHE A 26 3.90 3.47 -13.72
CA PHE A 26 5.32 3.22 -13.96
C PHE A 26 5.52 2.36 -15.21
N VAL A 27 5.85 2.99 -16.33
CA VAL A 27 5.99 2.30 -17.63
C VAL A 27 7.41 1.77 -17.82
N PHE A 28 7.57 0.47 -18.09
CA PHE A 28 8.87 -0.15 -18.38
C PHE A 28 8.93 -0.60 -19.83
N LYS A 29 10.09 -0.43 -20.48
CA LYS A 29 10.37 -1.03 -21.79
C LYS A 29 10.97 -2.41 -21.55
N VAL A 30 10.19 -3.44 -21.82
CA VAL A 30 10.59 -4.84 -21.64
C VAL A 30 11.11 -5.38 -22.99
N PRO A 31 12.36 -5.87 -23.06
CA PRO A 31 12.88 -6.52 -24.27
C PRO A 31 12.01 -7.70 -24.74
N SER A 32 11.99 -7.95 -26.06
CA SER A 32 11.29 -9.10 -26.63
C SER A 32 11.94 -10.42 -26.19
N GLY A 33 11.11 -11.46 -26.02
CA GLY A 33 11.57 -12.82 -25.68
C GLY A 33 11.76 -13.10 -24.18
N ILE A 34 11.44 -12.15 -23.30
CA ILE A 34 11.45 -12.38 -21.84
C ILE A 34 10.27 -13.28 -21.44
N GLN A 35 10.57 -14.34 -20.69
CA GLN A 35 9.58 -15.31 -20.20
C GLN A 35 9.06 -14.97 -18.79
N GLU A 36 9.86 -14.29 -17.97
CA GLU A 36 9.54 -13.98 -16.58
C GLU A 36 10.01 -12.56 -16.22
N ILE A 37 9.17 -11.82 -15.48
CA ILE A 37 9.50 -10.52 -14.91
C ILE A 37 9.36 -10.61 -13.39
N GLN A 38 10.45 -10.33 -12.67
CA GLN A 38 10.43 -10.24 -11.21
C GLN A 38 10.33 -8.77 -10.79
N ILE A 39 9.24 -8.43 -10.10
CA ILE A 39 8.97 -7.07 -9.63
C ILE A 39 9.22 -7.01 -8.13
N SER A 40 10.10 -6.10 -7.70
CA SER A 40 10.28 -5.73 -6.31
C SER A 40 9.98 -4.24 -6.16
N PHE A 41 9.21 -3.89 -5.14
CA PHE A 41 8.89 -2.49 -4.84
C PHE A 41 9.00 -2.22 -3.34
N GLY A 42 9.41 -1.01 -2.99
CA GLY A 42 9.49 -0.51 -1.63
C GLY A 42 8.98 0.93 -1.56
N TYR A 43 8.65 1.39 -0.37
CA TYR A 43 8.23 2.77 -0.12
C TYR A 43 8.74 3.21 1.26
N SER A 44 8.95 4.51 1.42
CA SER A 44 9.46 5.12 2.65
C SER A 44 8.58 6.30 3.08
N PRO A 45 8.24 6.44 4.36
CA PRO A 45 8.35 5.41 5.38
C PRO A 45 7.25 4.34 5.21
N GLY A 46 7.63 3.07 5.31
CA GLY A 46 6.72 1.91 5.39
C GLY A 46 5.67 2.03 6.49
N THR A 47 6.07 2.73 7.54
CA THR A 47 5.35 2.93 8.79
C THR A 47 5.81 4.27 9.32
N LEU A 48 4.88 5.17 9.60
CA LEU A 48 5.24 6.46 10.17
C LEU A 48 5.87 6.25 11.56
N LYS A 49 7.06 6.81 11.76
CA LYS A 49 7.89 6.53 12.95
C LYS A 49 7.58 7.44 14.14
N ASP A 50 7.02 8.62 13.89
CA ASP A 50 6.65 9.57 14.94
C ASP A 50 5.29 9.16 15.56
N ARG A 51 5.32 8.83 16.85
CA ARG A 51 4.13 8.40 17.58
C ARG A 51 3.13 9.52 17.80
N GLN A 52 3.60 10.75 18.07
CA GLN A 52 2.73 11.90 18.30
C GLN A 52 2.06 12.34 17.00
N GLU A 53 2.83 12.42 15.91
CA GLU A 53 2.29 12.77 14.59
C GLU A 53 1.27 11.71 14.12
N ASN A 54 1.55 10.42 14.35
CA ASN A 54 0.61 9.33 14.05
C ASN A 54 -0.68 9.42 14.83
N TYR A 55 -0.57 9.68 16.13
CA TYR A 55 -1.72 9.84 16.99
C TYR A 55 -2.62 10.96 16.47
N GLN A 56 -2.03 12.10 16.10
CA GLN A 56 -2.76 13.25 15.58
C GLN A 56 -3.43 12.95 14.24
N ARG A 57 -2.72 12.30 13.29
CA ARG A 57 -3.29 11.90 11.99
C ARG A 57 -4.43 10.89 12.12
N ILE A 58 -4.29 9.89 12.99
CA ILE A 58 -5.37 8.92 13.26
C ILE A 58 -6.54 9.65 13.90
N LYS A 59 -6.28 10.55 14.87
CA LYS A 59 -7.32 11.32 15.54
C LYS A 59 -8.14 12.15 14.54
N GLU A 60 -7.47 12.87 13.65
CA GLU A 60 -8.10 13.66 12.59
C GLU A 60 -8.94 12.79 11.65
N ALA A 61 -8.38 11.66 11.17
CA ALA A 61 -9.11 10.75 10.29
C ALA A 61 -10.35 10.16 10.97
N VAL A 62 -10.25 9.72 12.23
CA VAL A 62 -11.39 9.21 12.99
C VAL A 62 -12.42 10.30 13.20
N GLN A 63 -11.99 11.51 13.59
CA GLN A 63 -12.90 12.64 13.76
C GLN A 63 -13.64 12.97 12.47
N GLU A 64 -12.97 12.90 11.31
CA GLU A 64 -13.59 13.09 10.00
C GLU A 64 -14.63 12.03 9.68
N TYR A 65 -14.31 10.75 9.91
CA TYR A 65 -15.21 9.62 9.65
C TYR A 65 -16.35 9.47 10.67
N THR A 66 -16.21 10.06 11.87
CA THR A 66 -17.19 9.99 12.96
C THR A 66 -17.92 11.31 13.21
N LYS A 67 -17.86 12.25 12.25
CA LYS A 67 -18.57 13.54 12.33
C LYS A 67 -20.07 13.35 12.61
N GLU A 68 -20.66 12.28 12.10
CA GLU A 68 -22.09 11.96 12.23
C GLU A 68 -22.44 11.17 13.51
N VAL A 69 -21.46 10.85 14.36
CA VAL A 69 -21.74 10.15 15.63
C VAL A 69 -22.35 11.11 16.66
N GLU A 70 -23.47 10.70 17.25
CA GLU A 70 -24.35 11.51 18.11
C GLU A 70 -23.70 11.97 19.43
N THR A 71 -22.73 11.23 19.98
CA THR A 71 -22.13 11.58 21.29
C THR A 71 -20.60 11.56 21.28
N GLU A 72 -20.02 12.54 21.97
CA GLU A 72 -18.57 12.68 22.14
C GLU A 72 -17.94 11.47 22.87
N LYS A 73 -18.70 10.85 23.77
CA LYS A 73 -18.27 9.65 24.50
C LYS A 73 -18.10 8.43 23.58
N GLN A 74 -19.02 8.22 22.63
CA GLN A 74 -18.89 7.16 21.62
C GLN A 74 -17.74 7.45 20.66
N ARG A 75 -17.55 8.72 20.27
CA ARG A 75 -16.43 9.15 19.43
C ARG A 75 -15.08 8.82 20.06
N ASN A 76 -14.90 9.10 21.35
CA ASN A 76 -13.66 8.80 22.08
C ASN A 76 -13.40 7.30 22.22
N LEU A 77 -14.43 6.48 22.40
CA LEU A 77 -14.27 5.01 22.43
C LEU A 77 -13.81 4.44 21.07
N ILE A 78 -14.38 4.95 19.97
CA ILE A 78 -13.97 4.57 18.61
C ILE A 78 -12.53 5.00 18.36
N LEU A 79 -12.16 6.21 18.79
CA LEU A 79 -10.81 6.74 18.69
C LEU A 79 -9.80 5.82 19.38
N ASP A 80 -10.03 5.47 20.64
CA ASP A 80 -9.13 4.62 21.42
C ASP A 80 -8.98 3.22 20.83
N PHE A 81 -10.08 2.64 20.34
CA PHE A 81 -10.05 1.34 19.67
C PHE A 81 -9.22 1.39 18.39
N LEU A 82 -9.46 2.39 17.54
CA LEU A 82 -8.75 2.54 16.27
C LEU A 82 -7.29 2.90 16.50
N LEU A 83 -6.95 3.73 17.47
CA LEU A 83 -5.56 4.03 17.83
C LEU A 83 -4.80 2.78 18.28
N LYS A 84 -5.43 1.90 19.07
CA LYS A 84 -4.81 0.63 19.50
C LYS A 84 -4.62 -0.36 18.35
N LYS A 85 -5.49 -0.36 17.34
CA LYS A 85 -5.48 -1.33 16.23
C LYS A 85 -4.74 -0.84 14.99
N ALA A 86 -4.82 0.45 14.71
CA ALA A 86 -4.24 1.08 13.52
C ALA A 86 -2.82 1.58 13.75
N TYR A 87 -2.34 1.61 15.02
CA TYR A 87 -0.95 1.90 15.31
C TYR A 87 -0.06 0.66 15.10
N PRO A 88 1.12 0.82 14.47
CA PRO A 88 1.59 2.06 13.85
C PRO A 88 0.92 2.29 12.49
N LEU A 89 0.70 3.56 12.12
CA LEU A 89 0.04 3.90 10.86
C LEU A 89 0.93 3.45 9.69
N ARG A 90 0.35 2.69 8.75
CA ARG A 90 1.04 2.10 7.60
C ARG A 90 0.50 2.71 6.32
N ASN A 91 1.39 3.02 5.37
CA ASN A 91 0.91 3.37 4.03
C ASN A 91 0.53 2.08 3.30
N PHE A 92 -0.63 2.07 2.66
CA PHE A 92 -1.08 0.94 1.85
C PHE A 92 -0.77 1.26 0.39
N LEU A 93 0.13 0.49 -0.22
CA LEU A 93 0.37 0.55 -1.66
C LEU A 93 -0.03 -0.77 -2.29
N THR A 94 -0.87 -0.65 -3.32
CA THR A 94 -1.24 -1.76 -4.20
C THR A 94 -0.52 -1.54 -5.52
N LEU A 95 0.22 -2.56 -5.95
CA LEU A 95 0.81 -2.58 -7.28
C LEU A 95 -0.10 -3.40 -8.20
N ALA A 96 -0.39 -2.87 -9.37
CA ALA A 96 -1.09 -3.59 -10.43
C ALA A 96 -0.24 -3.57 -11.71
N VAL A 97 -0.22 -4.68 -12.42
CA VAL A 97 0.56 -4.89 -13.63
C VAL A 97 -0.40 -5.02 -14.80
N TYR A 98 -0.12 -4.25 -15.85
CA TYR A 98 -0.84 -4.28 -17.10
C TYR A 98 0.15 -4.53 -18.24
N ASN A 99 -0.26 -5.27 -19.27
CA ASN A 99 0.55 -5.42 -20.48
C ASN A 99 0.45 -4.19 -21.40
N ALA A 100 1.22 -4.19 -22.48
CA ALA A 100 1.23 -3.10 -23.46
C ALA A 100 -0.12 -2.86 -24.17
N LYS A 101 -1.04 -3.83 -24.14
CA LYS A 101 -2.40 -3.70 -24.68
C LYS A 101 -3.39 -3.14 -23.65
N GLY A 102 -2.94 -2.88 -22.42
CA GLY A 102 -3.78 -2.42 -21.32
C GLY A 102 -4.51 -3.54 -20.56
N ASN A 103 -4.22 -4.80 -20.85
CA ASN A 103 -4.86 -5.92 -20.13
C ASN A 103 -4.19 -6.12 -18.77
N PHE A 104 -5.00 -6.33 -17.73
CA PHE A 104 -4.52 -6.67 -16.40
C PHE A 104 -3.82 -8.03 -16.39
N ILE A 105 -2.65 -8.10 -15.76
CA ILE A 105 -1.81 -9.30 -15.65
C ILE A 105 -1.77 -9.81 -14.22
N GLY A 106 -1.81 -8.91 -13.23
CA GLY A 106 -1.79 -9.30 -11.83
C GLY A 106 -1.59 -8.11 -10.91
N ALA A 107 -1.78 -8.34 -9.61
CA ALA A 107 -1.54 -7.35 -8.58
C ALA A 107 -0.69 -7.93 -7.45
N ALA A 108 0.08 -7.07 -6.81
CA ALA A 108 0.85 -7.41 -5.62
C ALA A 108 0.49 -6.44 -4.50
N HIS A 109 0.01 -7.01 -3.39
CA HIS A 109 -0.13 -6.30 -2.13
C HIS A 109 1.05 -6.71 -1.25
N ARG A 110 1.92 -5.78 -0.87
CA ARG A 110 2.99 -6.08 0.10
C ARG A 110 2.41 -6.04 1.52
N TYR A 111 1.43 -6.91 1.78
CA TYR A 111 1.00 -7.23 3.14
C TYR A 111 1.61 -8.58 3.51
N ARG A 112 2.84 -8.57 4.07
CA ARG A 112 3.29 -9.71 4.86
C ARG A 112 2.47 -9.70 6.16
N TYR A 113 1.38 -10.45 6.18
CA TYR A 113 0.79 -10.93 7.42
C TYR A 113 1.86 -11.84 8.06
N ARG A 114 2.47 -11.43 9.17
CA ARG A 114 3.15 -12.39 10.03
C ARG A 114 2.03 -13.16 10.76
N GLU A 115 1.90 -14.42 10.35
CA GLU A 115 1.26 -15.57 10.99
C GLU A 115 -0.28 -15.76 10.82
N ASN A 116 -0.60 -16.85 10.11
CA ASN A 116 -1.80 -17.72 10.18
C ASN A 116 -3.08 -17.46 9.38
N SER A 117 -3.18 -16.49 8.48
CA SER A 117 -4.37 -16.35 7.62
C SER A 117 -4.16 -17.00 6.24
N LYS A 118 -4.89 -18.09 5.99
CA LYS A 118 -5.04 -18.73 4.67
C LYS A 118 -5.42 -17.68 3.61
N PRO A 119 -4.97 -17.83 2.35
CA PRO A 119 -5.28 -16.87 1.29
C PRO A 119 -6.80 -16.76 1.12
N ALA A 120 -7.30 -15.52 1.10
CA ALA A 120 -8.68 -15.25 0.75
C ALA A 120 -8.88 -15.67 -0.70
N HIS A 121 -9.73 -16.68 -0.92
CA HIS A 121 -10.28 -16.98 -2.23
C HIS A 121 -11.11 -15.77 -2.67
N TYR A 122 -10.69 -15.14 -3.76
CA TYR A 122 -11.57 -14.27 -4.52
C TYR A 122 -12.36 -15.17 -5.47
N ASP A 123 -13.63 -15.40 -5.15
CA ASP A 123 -14.58 -15.98 -6.09
C ASP A 123 -14.87 -14.97 -7.20
N LYS A 124 -14.98 -15.50 -8.42
CA LYS A 124 -15.21 -14.77 -9.68
C LYS A 124 -16.65 -14.26 -9.78
#